data_AF-A0A659S3M1-F1
#
_entry.id   AF-A0A659S3M1-F1
#
_cell.length_a   1.000
_cell.length_b   1.000
_cell.length_c   1.000
_cell.angle_alpha   90.00
_cell.angle_beta   90.00
_cell.angle_gamma   90.00
#
_symmetry.space_group_name_H-M   'P 1'
#
loop_
_entity.id
_entity.type
_entity.pdbx_description
1 polymer ?
#
loop_
_entity_poly.entity_id
_entity_poly.type
_entity_poly.pdbx_seq_one_letter_code
_entity_poly.pdbx_strand_id
1 'polypeptide(L)'
;MSQVLITGATGLVGGHLLRMLINTPQVSAIAAPTRRPLTDIVGVYNPHDPQLTDALAQVTDPVDIVFCCLGTTRREAGSKAAFIHADYTLVVDTALTGRRLGAQHMLVVSAMGANAHSPFFYNRVKGEMEEALIAQNWPRLTIARPSM
;
A
#
# COMPACT_ATOMS: atom_id res chain seq x y z
N MET A 1 -2.68 -5.88 20.60
CA MET A 1 -3.73 -5.56 19.61
C MET A 1 -3.14 -4.55 18.66
N SER A 2 -3.41 -4.66 17.36
CA SER A 2 -2.76 -3.86 16.31
C SER A 2 -3.78 -3.08 15.51
N GLN A 3 -3.44 -1.82 15.24
CA GLN A 3 -4.16 -0.94 14.31
C GLN A 3 -3.48 -0.97 12.95
N VAL A 4 -4.26 -1.23 11.91
CA VAL A 4 -3.74 -1.52 10.58
C VAL A 4 -4.18 -0.47 9.57
N LEU A 5 -3.23 0.05 8.78
CA LEU A 5 -3.51 0.79 7.56
C LEU A 5 -3.36 -0.15 6.35
N ILE A 6 -4.34 -0.19 5.45
CA ILE A 6 -4.26 -0.96 4.21
C ILE A 6 -4.66 -0.12 2.99
N THR A 7 -3.76 -0.04 1.99
CA THR A 7 -4.06 0.56 0.68
C THR A 7 -4.13 -0.50 -0.40
N GLY A 8 -4.97 -0.28 -1.42
CA GLY A 8 -5.20 -1.28 -2.47
C GLY A 8 -6.23 -2.35 -2.09
N ALA A 9 -7.05 -2.09 -1.07
CA ALA A 9 -8.10 -2.98 -0.58
C ALA A 9 -9.18 -3.34 -1.62
N THR A 10 -9.34 -2.53 -2.67
CA THR A 10 -10.26 -2.82 -3.79
C THR A 10 -9.65 -3.75 -4.85
N GLY A 11 -8.35 -4.03 -4.79
CA GLY A 11 -7.64 -4.92 -5.71
C GLY A 11 -7.73 -6.38 -5.28
N LEU A 12 -7.27 -7.30 -6.13
CA LEU A 12 -7.34 -8.74 -5.87
C LEU A 12 -6.62 -9.11 -4.56
N VAL A 13 -5.33 -8.79 -4.45
CA VAL A 13 -4.53 -9.12 -3.26
C VAL A 13 -5.05 -8.38 -2.02
N GLY A 14 -5.27 -7.06 -2.14
CA GLY A 14 -5.70 -6.24 -1.01
C GLY A 14 -7.09 -6.61 -0.48
N GLY A 15 -8.03 -7.01 -1.35
CA GLY A 15 -9.36 -7.44 -0.93
C GLY A 15 -9.34 -8.76 -0.17
N HIS A 16 -8.52 -9.73 -0.61
CA HIS A 16 -8.31 -10.97 0.15
C HIS A 16 -7.62 -10.71 1.49
N LEU A 17 -6.58 -9.88 1.50
CA LEU A 17 -5.88 -9.52 2.74
C LEU A 17 -6.81 -8.80 3.72
N LEU A 18 -7.64 -7.86 3.26
CA LEU A 18 -8.60 -7.16 4.11
C LEU A 18 -9.54 -8.14 4.82
N ARG A 19 -10.08 -9.13 4.10
CA ARG A 19 -10.92 -10.19 4.70
C ARG A 19 -10.16 -11.01 5.74
N MET A 20 -8.90 -11.32 5.50
CA MET A 20 -8.07 -12.02 6.49
C MET A 20 -7.83 -11.16 7.74
N LEU A 21 -7.51 -9.87 7.57
CA LEU A 21 -7.28 -8.93 8.66
C LEU A 21 -8.51 -8.76 9.55
N ILE A 22 -9.71 -8.64 8.95
CA ILE A 22 -10.98 -8.55 9.70
C ILE A 22 -11.19 -9.77 10.61
N ASN A 23 -10.76 -10.95 10.16
CA ASN A 23 -10.91 -12.21 10.90
C ASN A 23 -9.71 -12.53 11.81
N THR A 24 -8.75 -11.61 11.96
CA THR A 24 -7.54 -11.82 12.77
C THR A 24 -7.73 -11.22 14.17
N PRO A 25 -7.81 -12.03 15.25
CA PRO A 25 -8.12 -11.52 16.60
C PRO A 25 -7.14 -10.48 17.15
N GLN A 26 -5.90 -10.47 16.65
CA GLN A 26 -4.87 -9.52 17.06
C GLN A 26 -5.08 -8.13 16.44
N VAL A 27 -5.87 -8.00 15.37
CA VAL A 27 -6.18 -6.74 14.69
C VAL A 27 -7.42 -6.13 15.33
N SER A 28 -7.28 -4.96 15.94
CA SER A 28 -8.37 -4.27 16.65
C SER A 28 -9.05 -3.18 15.83
N ALA A 29 -8.36 -2.62 14.85
CA ALA A 29 -8.89 -1.58 13.98
C ALA A 29 -8.21 -1.63 12.61
N ILE A 30 -8.97 -1.28 11.56
CA ILE A 30 -8.48 -1.23 10.19
C ILE A 30 -8.93 0.08 9.55
N ALA A 31 -7.96 0.88 9.09
CA ALA A 31 -8.16 1.99 8.18
C ALA A 31 -7.82 1.53 6.76
N ALA A 32 -8.77 1.66 5.84
CA ALA A 32 -8.61 1.23 4.45
C ALA A 32 -8.92 2.39 3.49
N PRO A 33 -8.03 3.39 3.31
CA PRO A 33 -8.25 4.45 2.35
C PRO A 33 -8.30 3.91 0.90
N THR A 34 -9.32 4.31 0.16
CA THR A 34 -9.56 3.82 -1.21
C THR A 34 -9.98 4.93 -2.17
N ARG A 35 -9.89 4.67 -3.48
CA ARG A 35 -10.36 5.62 -4.52
C ARG A 35 -11.87 5.68 -4.70
N ARG A 36 -12.57 4.68 -4.14
CA ARG A 36 -14.01 4.46 -4.25
C ARG A 36 -14.45 3.66 -3.02
N PRO A 37 -15.69 3.80 -2.55
CA PRO A 37 -16.15 3.13 -1.35
C PRO A 37 -16.02 1.60 -1.47
N LEU A 38 -15.65 0.95 -0.36
CA LEU A 38 -15.73 -0.50 -0.20
C LEU A 38 -17.19 -0.90 0.00
N THR A 39 -17.62 -1.97 -0.65
CA THR A 39 -19.00 -2.47 -0.55
C THR A 39 -19.12 -3.47 0.59
N ASP A 40 -20.10 -3.28 1.48
CA ASP A 40 -20.53 -4.24 2.51
C ASP A 40 -19.43 -4.77 3.45
N ILE A 41 -18.56 -3.88 3.96
CA ILE A 41 -17.54 -4.25 4.95
C ILE A 41 -17.83 -3.57 6.29
N VAL A 42 -18.15 -4.37 7.31
CA VAL A 42 -18.33 -3.93 8.70
C VAL A 42 -16.99 -3.99 9.44
N GLY A 43 -16.78 -3.04 10.37
CA GLY A 43 -15.58 -3.02 11.22
C GLY A 43 -14.33 -2.43 10.57
N VAL A 44 -14.49 -1.72 9.45
CA VAL A 44 -13.39 -1.05 8.74
C VAL A 44 -13.72 0.42 8.57
N TYR A 45 -12.80 1.30 8.97
CA TYR A 45 -12.86 2.71 8.63
C TYR A 45 -12.38 2.90 7.19
N ASN A 46 -13.28 3.32 6.29
CA ASN A 46 -13.01 3.45 4.85
C ASN A 46 -13.18 4.90 4.37
N PRO A 47 -12.20 5.79 4.65
CA PRO A 47 -12.15 7.06 3.97
C PRO A 47 -11.94 6.81 2.47
N HIS A 48 -12.66 7.55 1.63
CA HIS A 48 -12.58 7.37 0.20
C HIS A 48 -12.64 8.70 -0.53
N ASP A 49 -11.80 8.83 -1.55
CA ASP A 49 -11.70 9.99 -2.42
C ASP A 49 -11.09 9.56 -3.76
N PRO A 50 -11.56 10.05 -4.92
CA PRO A 50 -10.94 9.76 -6.22
C PRO A 50 -9.42 9.92 -6.24
N GLN A 51 -8.90 10.89 -5.48
CA GLN A 51 -7.47 11.05 -5.18
C GLN A 51 -7.13 10.30 -3.89
N LEU A 52 -6.39 9.20 -4.03
CA LEU A 52 -6.04 8.37 -2.87
C LEU A 52 -5.26 9.15 -1.79
N THR A 53 -4.48 10.15 -2.18
CA THR A 53 -3.75 11.02 -1.25
C THR A 53 -4.70 11.77 -0.31
N ASP A 54 -5.86 12.21 -0.81
CA ASP A 54 -6.86 12.91 0.00
C ASP A 54 -7.61 11.95 0.93
N ALA A 55 -7.84 10.70 0.49
CA ALA A 55 -8.36 9.64 1.37
C ALA A 55 -7.35 9.26 2.46
N LEU A 56 -6.05 9.21 2.15
CA LEU A 56 -4.97 8.97 3.11
C LEU A 56 -4.88 10.08 4.16
N ALA A 57 -5.06 11.34 3.75
CA ALA A 57 -5.01 12.50 4.65
C ALA A 57 -6.11 12.48 5.73
N GLN A 58 -7.24 11.82 5.45
CA GLN A 58 -8.33 11.63 6.42
C GLN A 58 -7.98 10.63 7.53
N VAL A 59 -6.96 9.80 7.36
CA VAL A 59 -6.50 8.88 8.41
C VAL A 59 -5.64 9.64 9.40
N THR A 60 -6.18 9.83 10.60
CA THR A 60 -5.54 10.56 11.70
C THR A 60 -5.22 9.71 12.91
N ASP A 61 -5.90 8.57 13.06
CA ASP A 61 -5.70 7.68 14.20
C ASP A 61 -4.34 6.96 14.11
N PRO A 62 -3.71 6.65 15.26
CA PRO A 62 -2.44 5.94 15.27
C PRO A 62 -2.54 4.58 14.57
N VAL A 63 -1.48 4.20 13.86
CA VAL A 63 -1.39 2.89 13.19
C VAL A 63 -0.10 2.20 13.60
N ASP A 64 -0.14 0.88 13.73
CA ASP A 64 1.03 0.07 14.11
C ASP A 64 1.69 -0.57 12.88
N ILE A 65 0.85 -0.98 11.91
CA ILE A 65 1.25 -1.76 10.73
C ILE A 65 0.62 -1.18 9.48
N VAL A 66 1.40 -1.09 8.40
CA VAL A 66 0.95 -0.66 7.08
C VAL A 66 1.08 -1.82 6.09
N PHE A 67 0.00 -2.10 5.36
CA PHE A 67 0.00 -2.99 4.21
C PHE A 67 -0.28 -2.19 2.93
N CYS A 68 0.70 -2.13 2.04
CA CYS A 68 0.54 -1.53 0.73
C CYS A 68 0.39 -2.61 -0.35
N CYS A 69 -0.85 -2.81 -0.79
CA CYS A 69 -1.21 -3.69 -1.91
C CYS A 69 -1.49 -2.89 -3.19
N LEU A 70 -0.93 -1.67 -3.29
CA LEU A 70 -1.04 -0.87 -4.51
C LEU A 70 -0.14 -1.45 -5.59
N GLY A 71 -0.68 -1.47 -6.80
CA GLY A 71 0.03 -1.87 -8.00
C GLY A 71 -0.94 -1.86 -9.15
N THR A 72 -0.45 -1.48 -10.32
CA THR A 72 -1.20 -1.60 -11.56
C THR A 72 -0.33 -2.29 -12.60
N THR A 73 -0.93 -2.77 -13.68
CA THR A 73 -0.16 -3.17 -14.85
C THR A 73 0.08 -1.97 -15.75
N ARG A 74 1.16 -1.99 -16.56
CA ARG A 74 1.37 -0.94 -17.57
C ARG A 74 0.17 -0.79 -18.51
N ARG A 75 -0.56 -1.88 -18.78
CA ARG A 75 -1.75 -1.88 -19.64
C ARG A 75 -2.90 -1.10 -19.00
N GLU A 76 -3.14 -1.31 -17.71
CA GLU A 76 -4.21 -0.65 -16.96
C GLU A 76 -3.88 0.81 -16.64
N ALA A 77 -2.60 1.12 -16.38
CA ALA A 77 -2.14 2.48 -16.13
C ALA A 77 -2.35 3.42 -17.33
N GLY A 78 -2.27 2.87 -18.56
CA GLY A 78 -2.41 3.63 -19.80
C GLY A 78 -1.21 4.54 -20.16
N SER A 79 -0.34 4.86 -19.20
CA SER A 79 0.89 5.65 -19.43
C SER A 79 2.00 5.33 -18.43
N LYS A 80 3.25 5.71 -18.77
CA LYS A 80 4.40 5.59 -17.85
C LYS A 80 4.21 6.46 -16.60
N ALA A 81 3.70 7.68 -16.76
CA ALA A 81 3.49 8.60 -15.65
C ALA A 81 2.43 8.08 -14.67
N ALA A 82 1.31 7.56 -15.19
CA ALA A 82 0.28 6.93 -14.36
C ALA A 82 0.81 5.68 -13.64
N PHE A 83 1.66 4.88 -14.30
CA PHE A 83 2.31 3.74 -13.67
C PHE A 83 3.24 4.17 -12.52
N ILE A 84 4.12 5.15 -12.75
CA ILE A 84 5.01 5.69 -11.69
C ILE A 84 4.18 6.25 -10.53
N HIS A 85 3.12 7.01 -10.82
CA HIS A 85 2.26 7.55 -9.79
C HIS A 85 1.65 6.44 -8.92
N ALA A 86 1.12 5.37 -9.53
CA ALA A 86 0.50 4.27 -8.79
C ALA A 86 1.49 3.34 -8.07
N ASP A 87 2.59 2.95 -8.73
CA ASP A 87 3.52 1.92 -8.26
C ASP A 87 4.73 2.46 -7.50
N TYR A 88 4.95 3.78 -7.52
CA TYR A 88 6.00 4.47 -6.74
C TYR A 88 5.39 5.54 -5.84
N THR A 89 4.77 6.57 -6.40
CA THR A 89 4.40 7.78 -5.63
C THR A 89 3.40 7.44 -4.52
N LEU A 90 2.26 6.83 -4.86
CA LEU A 90 1.24 6.49 -3.88
C LEU A 90 1.73 5.44 -2.86
N VAL A 91 2.66 4.58 -3.24
CA VAL A 91 3.28 3.60 -2.32
C VAL A 91 4.14 4.32 -1.28
N VAL A 92 4.97 5.26 -1.73
CA VAL A 92 5.81 6.09 -0.84
C VAL A 92 4.94 6.98 0.05
N ASP A 93 3.90 7.60 -0.48
CA ASP A 93 2.96 8.42 0.30
C ASP A 93 2.22 7.62 1.37
N THR A 94 1.84 6.38 1.04
CA THR A 94 1.23 5.44 1.99
C THR A 94 2.20 5.13 3.14
N ALA A 95 3.45 4.85 2.81
CA ALA A 95 4.49 4.58 3.79
C ALA A 95 4.72 5.80 4.70
N LEU A 96 4.93 6.99 4.12
CA LEU A 96 5.11 8.23 4.88
C LEU A 96 3.92 8.53 5.80
N THR A 97 2.70 8.30 5.32
CA THR A 97 1.47 8.43 6.13
C THR A 97 1.51 7.49 7.33
N GLY A 98 1.86 6.22 7.13
CA GLY A 98 1.99 5.27 8.22
C GLY A 98 3.04 5.68 9.26
N ARG A 99 4.21 6.16 8.84
CA ARG A 99 5.25 6.66 9.76
C ARG A 99 4.77 7.84 10.58
N ARG A 100 4.11 8.80 9.92
CA ARG A 100 3.51 9.97 10.58
C ARG A 100 2.54 9.57 11.68
N LEU A 101 1.82 8.46 11.48
CA LEU A 101 0.84 7.91 12.41
C LEU A 101 1.44 6.90 13.42
N GLY A 102 2.77 6.73 13.44
CA GLY A 102 3.47 5.91 14.43
C GLY A 102 3.75 4.46 14.03
N ALA A 103 3.44 4.05 12.80
CA ALA A 103 3.63 2.67 12.38
C ALA A 103 5.10 2.24 12.48
N GLN A 104 5.30 1.01 12.91
CA GLN A 104 6.62 0.42 13.09
C GLN A 104 6.93 -0.63 12.02
N HIS A 105 5.90 -1.15 11.34
CA HIS A 105 6.06 -2.17 10.31
C HIS A 105 5.35 -1.77 9.01
N MET A 106 6.13 -1.65 7.93
CA MET A 106 5.63 -1.48 6.58
C MET A 106 5.77 -2.78 5.80
N LEU A 107 4.69 -3.22 5.15
CA LEU A 107 4.67 -4.33 4.21
C LEU A 107 4.20 -3.82 2.84
N VAL A 108 4.92 -4.18 1.79
CA VAL A 108 4.58 -3.78 0.41
C VAL A 108 4.61 -4.97 -0.53
N VAL A 109 3.67 -5.00 -1.48
CA VAL A 109 3.69 -5.92 -2.62
C VAL A 109 4.49 -5.29 -3.77
N SER A 110 5.72 -5.78 -3.95
CA SER A 110 6.59 -5.48 -5.08
C SER A 110 6.43 -6.57 -6.16
N ALA A 111 7.51 -6.99 -6.82
CA ALA A 111 7.51 -8.02 -7.85
C ALA A 111 8.87 -8.72 -7.94
N MET A 112 8.87 -9.96 -8.43
CA MET A 112 10.12 -10.64 -8.82
C MET A 112 10.87 -9.83 -9.87
N GLY A 113 12.19 -9.72 -9.70
CA GLY A 113 13.07 -8.99 -10.60
C GLY A 113 13.08 -7.46 -10.41
N ALA A 114 12.39 -6.92 -9.39
CA ALA A 114 12.51 -5.51 -9.00
C ALA A 114 13.98 -5.12 -8.77
N ASN A 115 14.44 -4.10 -9.52
CA ASN A 115 15.82 -3.63 -9.53
C ASN A 115 15.86 -2.23 -10.16
N ALA A 116 16.30 -1.20 -9.43
CA ALA A 116 16.33 0.20 -9.88
C ALA A 116 17.26 0.43 -11.10
N HIS A 117 18.20 -0.48 -11.33
CA HIS A 117 19.10 -0.43 -12.49
C HIS A 117 18.62 -1.29 -13.67
N SER A 118 17.43 -1.89 -13.58
CA SER A 118 16.87 -2.72 -14.65
C SER A 118 16.66 -1.92 -15.94
N PRO A 119 17.00 -2.48 -17.12
CA PRO A 119 16.62 -1.87 -18.40
C PRO A 119 15.09 -1.91 -18.61
N PHE A 120 14.40 -2.89 -18.03
CA PHE A 120 12.95 -3.02 -18.10
C PHE A 120 12.24 -2.05 -17.16
N PHE A 121 11.39 -1.19 -17.73
CA PHE A 121 10.69 -0.12 -17.02
C PHE A 121 9.92 -0.58 -15.79
N TYR A 122 9.17 -1.68 -15.88
CA TYR A 122 8.37 -2.21 -14.76
C TYR A 122 9.27 -2.56 -13.56
N ASN A 123 10.27 -3.40 -13.79
CA ASN A 123 11.24 -3.82 -12.77
C ASN A 123 12.03 -2.64 -12.20
N ARG A 124 12.34 -1.65 -13.05
CA ARG A 124 13.03 -0.42 -12.63
C ARG A 124 12.21 0.37 -11.65
N VAL A 125 10.98 0.72 -11.99
CA VAL A 125 10.10 1.51 -11.10
C VAL A 125 9.82 0.76 -9.80
N LYS A 126 9.61 -0.56 -9.85
CA LYS A 126 9.47 -1.38 -8.62
C LYS A 126 10.74 -1.35 -7.76
N GLY A 127 11.91 -1.45 -8.36
CA GLY A 127 13.18 -1.37 -7.64
C GLY A 127 13.45 0.02 -7.06
N GLU A 128 13.17 1.09 -7.81
CA GLU A 128 13.25 2.47 -7.33
C GLU A 128 12.32 2.68 -6.13
N MET A 129 11.09 2.15 -6.19
CA MET A 129 10.14 2.21 -5.06
C MET A 129 10.68 1.48 -3.83
N GLU A 130 11.26 0.29 -4.00
CA GLU A 130 11.86 -0.46 -2.89
C GLU A 130 13.03 0.31 -2.25
N GLU A 131 13.93 0.89 -3.05
CA GLU A 131 15.03 1.71 -2.57
C GLU A 131 14.52 2.93 -1.79
N ALA A 132 13.46 3.59 -2.28
CA ALA A 132 12.82 4.70 -1.59
C ALA A 132 12.23 4.29 -0.24
N LEU A 133 11.61 3.10 -0.13
CA LEU A 133 11.11 2.58 1.14
C LEU A 133 12.24 2.18 2.10
N ILE A 134 13.32 1.59 1.58
CA ILE A 134 14.50 1.23 2.37
C ILE A 134 15.14 2.48 2.97
N ALA A 135 15.28 3.55 2.17
CA ALA A 135 15.84 4.83 2.61
C ALA A 135 15.02 5.51 3.73
N GLN A 136 13.76 5.11 3.94
CA GLN A 136 12.96 5.62 5.05
C GLN A 136 13.36 5.04 6.42
N ASN A 137 14.23 4.02 6.48
CA ASN A 137 14.71 3.40 7.73
C ASN A 137 13.58 2.95 8.66
N TRP A 138 12.64 2.19 8.12
CA TRP A 138 11.57 1.58 8.89
C TRP A 138 12.14 0.63 9.97
N PRO A 139 11.59 0.62 11.20
CA PRO A 139 11.95 -0.36 12.21
C PRO A 139 11.79 -1.80 11.70
N ARG A 140 10.73 -2.04 10.92
CA ARG A 140 10.57 -3.25 10.14
C ARG A 140 9.99 -2.93 8.76
N LEU A 141 10.68 -3.39 7.72
CA LEU A 141 10.20 -3.33 6.34
C LEU A 141 10.12 -4.76 5.77
N THR A 142 8.99 -5.12 5.18
CA THR A 142 8.81 -6.38 4.46
C THR A 142 8.41 -6.10 3.03
N ILE A 143 9.26 -6.54 2.11
CA ILE A 143 9.04 -6.38 0.67
C ILE A 143 8.74 -7.75 0.10
N ALA A 144 7.47 -7.99 -0.26
CA ALA A 144 7.06 -9.22 -0.91
C ALA A 144 7.30 -9.10 -2.42
N ARG A 145 8.06 -10.04 -3.01
CA ARG A 145 8.36 -10.08 -4.45
C ARG A 145 7.71 -11.31 -5.10
N PRO A 146 6.39 -11.32 -5.32
CA PRO A 146 5.71 -12.44 -5.98
C PRO A 146 6.09 -12.53 -7.46
N SER A 147 5.87 -13.71 -8.06
CA SER A 147 5.92 -13.86 -9.51
C SER A 147 4.79 -13.08 -10.17
N MET A 148 4.97 -12.75 -11.46
CA MET A 148 3.92 -12.16 -12.30
C MET A 148 2.81 -13.16 -12.63
#